data_AF-A0AAU9W6S7-F1
#
_entry.id   AF-A0AAU9W6S7-F1
#
_cell.length_a   1.000
_cell.length_b   1.000
_cell.length_c   1.000
_cell.angle_alpha   90.00
_cell.angle_beta   90.00
_cell.angle_gamma   90.00
#
_symmetry.space_group_name_H-M   'P 1'
#
loop_
_entity.id
_entity.type
_entity.pdbx_description
1 polymer ?
#
loop_
_entity_poly.entity_id
_entity_poly.type
_entity_poly.pdbx_seq_one_letter_code
_entity_poly.pdbx_strand_id
1 'polypeptide(L)'
;DCGLFAIAFAYELANGNDPSDVSFDQGKMRQHLVQCLEKGRLEAFPRQLNTARFNKRQTYDIGLFCYCSMPECWDDMLQCDLCEEWLHMACEGLKTAPKGEWLCSVCRPPKSKRVRYC
;
A
#
# COMPACT_ATOMS: atom_id res chain seq x y z
N ASP A 1 13.93 18.62 0.63
CA ASP A 1 12.85 19.36 -0.08
C ASP A 1 11.45 18.77 0.05
N CYS A 2 11.19 17.78 0.93
CA CYS A 2 9.89 17.10 0.98
C CYS A 2 8.67 18.04 1.13
N GLY A 3 8.77 19.08 1.95
CA GLY A 3 7.67 20.06 2.11
C GLY A 3 7.37 20.87 0.84
N LEU A 4 8.39 21.17 0.03
CA LEU A 4 8.22 21.90 -1.24
C LEU A 4 7.48 21.05 -2.28
N PHE A 5 7.84 19.78 -2.36
CA PHE A 5 7.12 18.80 -3.18
C PHE A 5 5.70 18.57 -2.67
N ALA A 6 5.49 18.53 -1.35
CA ALA A 6 4.14 18.40 -0.78
C ALA A 6 3.22 19.54 -1.22
N ILE A 7 3.71 20.78 -1.20
CA ILE A 7 2.95 21.95 -1.68
C ILE A 7 2.65 21.84 -3.17
N ALA A 8 3.64 21.48 -3.99
CA ALA A 8 3.47 21.37 -5.43
C ALA A 8 2.48 20.25 -5.82
N PHE A 9 2.57 19.08 -5.19
CA PHE A 9 1.62 17.99 -5.42
C PHE A 9 0.22 18.32 -4.90
N ALA A 10 0.10 19.01 -3.77
CA ALA A 10 -1.21 19.47 -3.28
C ALA A 10 -1.88 20.43 -4.29
N TYR A 11 -1.11 21.31 -4.92
CA TYR A 11 -1.61 22.18 -6.00
C TYR A 11 -2.08 21.36 -7.21
N GLU A 12 -1.32 20.36 -7.65
CA GLU A 12 -1.70 19.52 -8.80
C GLU A 12 -2.97 18.71 -8.50
N LEU A 13 -3.08 18.10 -7.31
CA LEU A 13 -4.27 17.39 -6.86
C LEU A 13 -5.50 18.31 -6.80
N ALA A 14 -5.35 19.53 -6.28
CA ALA A 14 -6.42 20.52 -6.25
C ALA A 14 -6.91 20.93 -7.65
N ASN A 15 -6.06 20.78 -8.68
CA ASN A 15 -6.41 21.01 -10.09
C ASN A 15 -6.81 19.73 -10.84
N GLY A 16 -6.94 18.59 -10.15
CA GLY A 16 -7.36 17.32 -10.74
C GLY A 16 -6.28 16.59 -11.54
N ASN A 17 -5.01 16.96 -11.40
CA ASN A 17 -3.89 16.27 -12.05
C ASN A 17 -3.38 15.12 -11.17
N ASP A 18 -3.03 13.98 -11.79
CA ASP A 18 -2.41 12.86 -11.09
C ASP A 18 -0.94 13.17 -10.77
N PRO A 19 -0.49 13.04 -9.50
CA PRO A 19 0.92 13.21 -9.11
C PRO A 19 1.91 12.33 -9.88
N SER A 20 1.45 11.23 -10.48
CA SER A 20 2.27 10.30 -11.27
C SER A 20 2.63 10.85 -12.65
N ASP A 21 1.85 11.80 -13.18
CA ASP A 21 2.03 12.37 -14.52
C ASP A 21 2.88 13.64 -14.52
N VAL A 22 3.24 14.15 -13.34
CA VAL A 22 3.93 15.42 -13.17
C VAL A 22 5.34 15.23 -12.60
N SER A 23 6.26 16.06 -13.08
CA SER A 23 7.64 16.11 -12.60
C SER A 23 8.06 17.57 -12.52
N PHE A 24 8.75 17.95 -11.44
CA PHE A 24 9.08 19.35 -11.17
C PHE A 24 10.58 19.62 -11.32
N ASP A 25 10.91 20.81 -11.81
CA ASP A 25 12.29 21.32 -11.84
C ASP A 25 12.66 21.82 -10.42
N GLN A 26 13.24 20.91 -9.62
CA GLN A 26 13.60 21.14 -8.22
C GLN A 26 14.44 22.42 -8.01
N GLY A 27 15.29 22.79 -8.98
CA GLY A 27 16.13 23.97 -8.90
C GLY A 27 15.33 25.28 -8.91
N LYS A 28 14.15 25.30 -9.53
CA LYS A 28 13.30 26.50 -9.66
C LYS A 28 12.14 26.54 -8.66
N MET A 29 11.79 25.41 -8.05
CA MET A 29 10.62 25.32 -7.17
C MET A 29 10.68 26.27 -5.95
N ARG A 30 11.85 26.43 -5.32
CA ARG A 30 11.97 27.27 -4.11
C ARG A 30 11.69 28.73 -4.42
N GLN A 31 12.32 29.24 -5.47
CA GLN A 31 12.13 30.61 -5.93
C GLN A 31 10.68 30.84 -6.38
N HIS A 32 10.09 29.89 -7.09
CA HIS A 32 8.68 29.94 -7.49
C HIS A 32 7.74 30.00 -6.29
N LEU A 33 7.97 29.22 -5.23
CA LEU A 33 7.15 29.25 -4.03
C LEU A 33 7.21 30.62 -3.35
N VAL A 34 8.40 31.22 -3.22
CA VAL A 34 8.54 32.58 -2.67
C VAL A 34 7.70 33.58 -3.48
N GLN A 35 7.79 33.54 -4.80
CA GLN A 35 7.00 34.42 -5.69
C GLN A 35 5.49 34.19 -5.56
N CYS A 36 5.04 32.95 -5.39
CA CYS A 36 3.63 32.64 -5.18
C CYS A 36 3.12 33.22 -3.86
N LEU A 37 3.90 33.10 -2.79
CA LEU A 37 3.55 33.63 -1.47
C LEU A 37 3.53 35.17 -1.47
N GLU A 38 4.49 35.82 -2.11
CA GLU A 38 4.51 37.28 -2.28
C GLU A 38 3.30 37.79 -3.08
N LYS A 39 2.86 37.03 -4.10
CA LYS A 39 1.66 37.34 -4.89
C LYS A 39 0.34 36.94 -4.20
N GLY A 40 0.41 36.22 -3.08
CA GLY A 40 -0.76 35.71 -2.35
C GLY A 40 -1.56 34.64 -3.10
N ARG A 41 -0.98 33.99 -4.12
CA ARG A 41 -1.65 32.94 -4.91
C ARG A 41 -0.66 31.90 -5.41
N LEU A 42 -1.03 30.63 -5.29
CA LEU A 42 -0.25 29.53 -5.85
C LEU A 42 -0.51 29.38 -7.35
N GLU A 43 0.55 29.12 -8.10
CA GLU A 43 0.52 28.79 -9.53
C GLU A 43 1.19 27.43 -9.75
N ALA A 44 0.94 26.84 -10.93
CA ALA A 44 1.58 25.61 -11.35
C ALA A 44 3.11 25.71 -11.21
N PHE A 45 3.69 24.75 -10.50
CA PHE A 45 5.12 24.74 -10.24
C PHE A 45 5.90 24.45 -11.53
N PRO A 46 7.14 24.96 -11.66
CA PRO A 46 7.99 24.72 -12.83
C PRO A 46 8.14 23.22 -13.09
N ARG A 47 7.71 22.77 -14.27
CA ARG A 47 7.79 21.36 -14.67
C ARG A 47 9.13 21.06 -15.31
N GLN A 48 9.64 19.86 -15.06
CA GLN A 48 10.78 19.33 -15.79
C GLN A 48 10.31 18.83 -17.16
N LEU A 49 10.79 19.45 -18.22
CA LEU A 49 10.56 18.98 -19.60
C LEU A 49 11.41 17.73 -19.82
N ASN A 50 10.89 16.53 -19.56
CA ASN A 50 11.65 15.29 -19.72
C ASN A 50 11.80 14.90 -21.21
N THR A 51 13.03 15.00 -21.73
CA THR A 51 13.57 14.06 -22.75
C THR A 51 14.22 12.82 -22.10
N ALA A 52 14.25 12.72 -20.78
CA ALA A 52 14.79 11.56 -20.09
C ALA A 52 13.71 10.48 -19.95
N ARG A 53 13.91 9.38 -20.68
CA ARG A 53 13.27 8.07 -20.57
C ARG A 53 12.39 7.93 -19.32
N PHE A 54 11.07 8.01 -19.51
CA PHE A 54 10.16 7.35 -18.59
C PHE A 54 10.58 5.87 -18.56
N ASN A 55 11.36 5.48 -17.55
CA ASN A 55 11.43 4.07 -17.19
C ASN A 55 9.98 3.70 -16.88
N LYS A 56 9.38 2.92 -17.79
CA LYS A 56 8.00 2.48 -17.68
C LYS A 56 7.84 1.87 -16.30
N ARG A 57 7.15 2.57 -15.39
CA ARG A 57 6.88 2.04 -14.05
C ARG A 57 6.19 0.70 -14.25
N GLN A 58 6.81 -0.37 -13.77
CA GLN A 58 6.18 -1.67 -13.73
C GLN A 58 5.25 -1.67 -12.52
N THR A 59 3.95 -1.68 -12.78
CA THR A 59 2.92 -1.89 -11.77
C THR A 59 2.51 -3.36 -11.82
N TYR A 60 2.36 -3.96 -10.66
CA TYR A 60 1.90 -5.34 -10.52
C TYR A 60 0.68 -5.35 -9.61
N ASP A 61 -0.40 -5.96 -10.08
CA ASP A 61 -1.55 -6.28 -9.24
C ASP A 61 -1.18 -7.47 -8.37
N ILE A 62 -1.19 -7.25 -7.06
CA ILE A 62 -0.86 -8.26 -6.07
C ILE A 62 -2.13 -8.56 -5.27
N GLY A 63 -2.58 -9.82 -5.29
CA GLY A 63 -3.69 -10.27 -4.47
C GLY A 63 -3.33 -10.25 -2.99
N LEU A 64 -4.12 -9.54 -2.18
CA LEU A 64 -4.01 -9.52 -0.73
C LEU A 64 -5.20 -10.29 -0.16
N PHE A 65 -4.96 -11.51 0.30
CA PHE A 65 -6.01 -12.40 0.79
C PHE A 65 -6.02 -12.53 2.31
N CYS A 66 -4.85 -12.70 2.92
CA CYS A 66 -4.74 -12.89 4.36
C CYS A 66 -5.01 -11.57 5.12
N TYR A 67 -5.55 -11.68 6.33
CA TYR A 67 -5.84 -10.54 7.20
C TYR A 67 -4.60 -9.71 7.58
N CYS A 68 -3.39 -10.24 7.40
CA CYS A 68 -2.15 -9.49 7.61
C CYS A 68 -1.88 -8.42 6.53
N SER A 69 -2.71 -8.37 5.48
CA SER A 69 -2.63 -7.41 4.36
C SER A 69 -1.28 -7.41 3.64
N MET A 70 -0.58 -8.54 3.69
CA MET A 70 0.68 -8.76 3.00
C MET A 70 0.36 -9.68 1.78
N PRO A 71 1.18 -9.72 0.69
CA PRO A 71 1.01 -10.54 -0.54
C PRO A 71 0.89 -12.11 -0.40
N GLU A 72 1.46 -12.91 -1.30
CA GLU A 72 1.74 -14.35 -1.05
C GLU A 72 3.23 -14.66 -0.81
N CYS A 73 4.12 -13.75 -1.20
CA CYS A 73 5.50 -14.11 -1.54
C CYS A 73 6.45 -14.41 -0.37
N TRP A 74 6.03 -14.32 0.89
CA TRP A 74 6.89 -14.57 2.06
C TRP A 74 6.48 -15.79 2.89
N ASP A 75 5.35 -16.43 2.61
CA ASP A 75 4.91 -17.60 3.36
C ASP A 75 3.92 -18.47 2.56
N ASP A 76 3.91 -19.76 2.87
CA ASP A 76 2.95 -20.70 2.28
C ASP A 76 1.53 -20.34 2.72
N MET A 77 0.59 -20.46 1.79
CA MET A 77 -0.81 -20.15 2.03
C MET A 77 -1.67 -21.42 2.05
N LEU A 78 -2.74 -21.36 2.84
CA LEU A 78 -3.72 -22.42 2.96
C LEU A 78 -5.13 -21.85 2.96
N GLN A 79 -6.05 -22.57 2.33
CA GLN A 79 -7.44 -22.18 2.23
C GLN A 79 -8.25 -22.82 3.37
N CYS A 80 -9.13 -22.04 4.01
CA CYS A 80 -10.08 -22.58 4.97
C CYS A 80 -11.22 -23.31 4.26
N ASP A 81 -11.53 -24.53 4.67
CA ASP A 81 -12.60 -25.32 4.04
C ASP A 81 -14.04 -24.82 4.32
N LEU A 82 -14.22 -23.85 5.24
CA LEU A 82 -15.53 -23.31 5.57
C LEU A 82 -15.79 -21.93 4.95
N CYS A 83 -14.85 -21.00 5.09
CA CYS A 83 -15.02 -19.64 4.59
C CYS A 83 -14.26 -19.36 3.29
N GLU A 84 -13.54 -20.35 2.75
CA GLU A 84 -12.77 -20.28 1.50
C GLU A 84 -11.67 -19.20 1.45
N GLU A 85 -11.39 -18.54 2.59
CA GLU A 85 -10.34 -17.54 2.72
C GLU A 85 -8.95 -18.17 2.69
N TRP A 86 -8.00 -17.46 2.09
CA TRP A 86 -6.59 -17.85 2.02
C TRP A 86 -5.78 -17.13 3.09
N LEU A 87 -5.12 -17.90 3.95
CA LEU A 87 -4.34 -17.37 5.07
C LEU A 87 -2.92 -17.92 5.00
N HIS A 88 -1.96 -17.15 5.52
CA HIS A 88 -0.60 -17.66 5.67
C HIS A 88 -0.53 -18.68 6.80
N MET A 89 0.27 -19.71 6.59
CA MET A 89 0.54 -20.73 7.60
C MET A 89 1.07 -20.12 8.89
N ALA A 90 2.03 -19.20 8.81
CA ALA A 90 2.59 -18.50 9.96
C ALA A 90 1.56 -17.59 10.66
N CYS A 91 0.65 -16.96 9.90
CA CYS A 91 -0.44 -16.16 10.49
C CYS A 91 -1.35 -17.04 11.36
N GLU A 92 -1.59 -18.27 10.92
CA GLU A 92 -2.37 -19.27 11.65
C GLU A 92 -1.54 -20.13 12.62
N GLY A 93 -0.28 -19.77 12.85
CA GLY A 93 0.63 -20.43 13.79
C GLY A 93 1.07 -21.84 13.37
N LEU A 94 1.00 -22.16 12.08
CA LEU A 94 1.37 -23.45 11.51
C LEU A 94 2.81 -23.42 10.99
N LYS A 95 3.55 -24.50 11.27
CA LYS A 95 4.92 -24.70 10.75
C LYS A 95 4.97 -25.67 9.56
N THR A 96 3.93 -26.49 9.42
CA THR A 96 3.81 -27.52 8.38
C THR A 96 2.36 -27.60 7.95
N ALA A 97 2.12 -27.87 6.66
CA ALA A 97 0.78 -27.99 6.13
C ALA A 97 -0.01 -29.07 6.90
N PRO A 98 -1.22 -28.77 7.39
CA PRO A 98 -2.08 -29.74 8.04
C PRO A 98 -2.46 -30.84 7.03
N LYS A 99 -2.67 -32.06 7.53
CA LYS A 99 -3.17 -33.18 6.72
C LYS A 99 -4.70 -33.24 6.82
N GLY A 100 -5.37 -33.22 5.68
CA GLY A 100 -6.84 -33.27 5.60
C GLY A 100 -7.48 -31.90 5.77
N GLU A 101 -8.76 -31.89 6.15
CA GLU A 101 -9.55 -30.67 6.30
C GLU A 101 -8.95 -29.73 7.35
N TRP A 102 -8.91 -28.44 7.02
CA TRP A 102 -8.40 -27.39 7.88
C TRP A 102 -9.36 -26.19 7.94
N LEU A 103 -9.61 -25.78 9.18
CA LEU A 103 -10.37 -24.57 9.50
C LEU A 103 -9.48 -23.52 10.15
N CYS A 104 -9.63 -22.28 9.67
CA CYS A 104 -8.96 -21.12 10.21
C CYS A 104 -9.36 -20.83 11.66
N SER A 105 -8.57 -19.98 12.31
CA SER A 105 -8.77 -19.53 13.69
C SER A 105 -10.18 -18.98 13.97
N VAL A 106 -10.85 -18.42 12.96
CA VAL A 106 -12.21 -17.89 13.04
C VAL A 106 -13.27 -19.00 12.92
N CYS A 107 -13.07 -19.95 12.01
CA CYS A 107 -14.05 -21.00 11.70
C CYS A 107 -13.95 -22.21 12.64
N ARG A 108 -12.78 -22.41 13.28
CA ARG A 108 -12.57 -23.58 14.14
C ARG A 108 -13.40 -23.51 15.41
N PRO A 109 -14.10 -24.59 15.81
CA PRO A 109 -14.84 -24.61 17.05
C PRO A 109 -13.89 -24.44 18.26
N PRO A 110 -14.34 -23.73 19.33
CA PRO A 110 -13.53 -23.55 20.52
C PRO A 110 -13.19 -24.92 21.13
N LYS A 111 -11.90 -25.16 21.41
CA LYS A 111 -11.46 -26.38 22.09
C LYS A 111 -12.20 -26.47 23.43
N SER A 112 -13.00 -27.51 23.63
CA SER A 112 -13.78 -27.71 24.86
C SER A 112 -12.88 -27.54 26.07
N LYS A 113 -13.18 -26.57 26.94
CA LYS A 113 -12.48 -26.44 28.23
C LYS A 113 -12.71 -27.76 28.98
N ARG A 114 -11.62 -28.46 29.36
CA ARG A 114 -11.73 -29.56 30.33
C ARG A 114 -12.38 -28.98 31.58
N VAL A 115 -13.60 -29.42 31.87
CA VAL A 115 -14.28 -29.13 33.13
C VAL A 115 -13.37 -29.67 34.23
N ARG A 116 -12.74 -28.78 35.00
CA ARG A 116 -12.11 -29.16 36.26
C ARG A 116 -13.26 -29.34 37.23
N TYR A 117 -13.60 -30.59 37.56
CA TYR A 117 -14.48 -30.86 38.69
C TYR A 117 -13.80 -30.33 39.96
N CYS A 118 -14.55 -29.53 40.72
CA CYS A 118 -14.17 -29.01 42.03
C CYS A 118 -14.05 -30.16 43.04
#